data_AF-A0A945IPG9-F1
#
_entry.id   AF-A0A945IPG9-F1
#
_cell.length_a   1.000
_cell.length_b   1.000
_cell.length_c   1.000
_cell.angle_alpha   90.00
_cell.angle_beta   90.00
_cell.angle_gamma   90.00
#
_symmetry.space_group_name_H-M   'P 1'
#
loop_
_entity.id
_entity.type
_entity.pdbx_description
1 polymer ?
#
loop_
_entity_poly.entity_id
_entity_poly.type
_entity_poly.pdbx_seq_one_letter_code
_entity_poly.pdbx_strand_id
1 'polypeptide(L)'
;MSGKIALVGSGEYLPSMGELESWLLEDRPRTYVQIATAAAPEGERSIARWHELGKEAAQRLNAQQVVIDIRNRTDADNPKIVEAIAGAGLIYLSGGNPNFLAHTLRETLAWKSILEQWRAGASIAGCSAGAMALCGYVPNFRHPK
;
A
#
# COMPACT_ATOMS: atom_id res chain seq x y z
N MET A 1 7.14 15.28 11.89
CA MET A 1 6.39 14.23 12.63
C MET A 1 6.01 13.15 11.66
N SER A 2 5.96 11.88 12.08
CA SER A 2 5.50 10.79 11.22
C SER A 2 4.05 10.99 10.77
N GLY A 3 3.69 10.46 9.61
CA GLY A 3 2.34 10.61 9.06
C GLY A 3 1.28 9.73 9.74
N LYS A 4 0.05 9.86 9.28
CA LYS A 4 -1.10 9.09 9.80
C LYS A 4 -0.92 7.60 9.42
N ILE A 5 -1.43 6.70 10.27
CA ILE A 5 -1.54 5.26 9.99
C ILE A 5 -3.01 4.87 10.01
N ALA A 6 -3.48 4.14 9.01
CA ALA A 6 -4.80 3.52 9.01
C ALA A 6 -4.74 2.00 8.80
N LEU A 7 -5.43 1.26 9.68
CA LEU A 7 -5.64 -0.19 9.56
C LEU A 7 -7.10 -0.42 9.19
N VAL A 8 -7.33 -0.81 7.94
CA VAL A 8 -8.68 -0.91 7.34
C VAL A 8 -9.09 -2.38 7.23
N GLY A 9 -10.34 -2.68 7.58
CA GLY A 9 -10.87 -4.04 7.49
C GLY A 9 -11.17 -4.47 6.06
N SER A 10 -11.86 -3.62 5.30
CA SER A 10 -12.28 -3.87 3.92
C SER A 10 -12.66 -2.58 3.18
N GLY A 11 -12.74 -2.64 1.85
CA GLY A 11 -13.40 -1.63 1.04
C GLY A 11 -12.49 -0.53 0.52
N GLU A 12 -11.17 -0.76 0.54
CA GLU A 12 -10.20 0.20 0.01
C GLU A 12 -10.56 0.64 -1.41
N TYR A 13 -10.32 1.92 -1.69
CA TYR A 13 -10.60 2.56 -2.96
C TYR A 13 -12.08 2.63 -3.34
N LEU A 14 -13.02 2.19 -2.51
CA LEU A 14 -14.45 2.36 -2.76
C LEU A 14 -14.94 3.75 -2.32
N PRO A 15 -16.03 4.29 -2.91
CA PRO A 15 -16.58 5.58 -2.51
C PRO A 15 -16.87 5.71 -1.01
N SER A 16 -17.26 4.62 -0.34
CA SER A 16 -17.50 4.59 1.11
C SER A 16 -16.26 4.89 1.96
N MET A 17 -15.06 4.73 1.40
CA MET A 17 -13.79 5.02 2.08
C MET A 17 -13.24 6.41 1.75
N GLY A 18 -13.93 7.18 0.90
CA GLY A 18 -13.44 8.47 0.42
C GLY A 18 -13.16 9.49 1.53
N GLU A 19 -13.95 9.52 2.60
CA GLU A 19 -13.69 10.40 3.75
C GLU A 19 -12.38 10.03 4.47
N LEU A 20 -12.15 8.73 4.70
CA LEU A 20 -10.90 8.25 5.30
C LEU A 20 -9.69 8.57 4.41
N GLU A 21 -9.78 8.24 3.12
CA GLU A 21 -8.68 8.45 2.17
C GLU A 21 -8.38 9.94 1.97
N SER A 22 -9.42 10.80 1.97
CA SER A 22 -9.29 12.25 1.97
C SER A 22 -8.57 12.75 3.23
N TRP A 23 -8.99 12.29 4.41
CA TRP A 23 -8.33 12.62 5.67
C TRP A 23 -6.87 12.18 5.69
N LEU A 24 -6.55 11.02 5.11
CA LEU A 24 -5.16 10.57 5.02
C LEU A 24 -4.31 11.48 4.12
N LEU A 25 -4.88 12.09 3.08
CA LEU A 25 -4.21 13.02 2.17
C LEU A 25 -4.23 14.49 2.61
N GLU A 26 -4.99 14.84 3.64
CA GLU A 26 -5.11 16.21 4.16
C GLU A 26 -3.73 16.81 4.54
N ASP A 27 -3.45 18.00 4.03
CA ASP A 27 -2.18 18.74 4.17
C ASP A 27 -0.92 17.97 3.74
N ARG A 28 -1.06 17.03 2.79
CA ARG A 28 0.03 16.23 2.23
C ARG A 28 0.12 16.40 0.72
N PRO A 29 1.26 15.99 0.10
CA PRO A 29 1.34 15.90 -1.36
C PRO A 29 0.16 15.12 -1.94
N ARG A 30 -0.35 15.54 -3.09
CA ARG A 30 -1.46 14.85 -3.77
C ARG A 30 -0.98 13.62 -4.55
N THR A 31 0.02 12.91 -4.03
CA THR A 31 0.59 11.68 -4.62
C THR A 31 0.07 10.48 -3.86
N TYR A 32 -0.75 9.67 -4.52
CA TYR A 32 -1.39 8.48 -3.97
C TYR A 32 -0.70 7.22 -4.50
N VAL A 33 0.27 6.73 -3.74
CA VAL A 33 1.02 5.50 -4.01
C VAL A 33 0.18 4.27 -3.65
N GLN A 34 0.02 3.37 -4.61
CA GLN A 34 -0.84 2.19 -4.48
C GLN A 34 -0.05 0.92 -4.79
N ILE A 35 -0.06 -0.02 -3.84
CA ILE A 35 0.76 -1.23 -3.87
C ILE A 35 -0.15 -2.44 -3.73
N ALA A 36 -0.28 -3.21 -4.82
CA ALA A 36 -1.18 -4.37 -4.90
C ALA A 36 -0.46 -5.72 -4.74
N THR A 37 0.73 -5.73 -4.14
CA THR A 37 1.59 -6.91 -3.99
C THR A 37 0.89 -8.10 -3.32
N ALA A 38 -0.01 -7.86 -2.38
CA ALA A 38 -0.78 -8.93 -1.73
C ALA A 38 -1.61 -9.76 -2.73
N ALA A 39 -2.04 -9.15 -3.84
CA ALA A 39 -2.83 -9.79 -4.89
C ALA A 39 -1.98 -10.49 -5.96
N ALA A 40 -0.64 -10.36 -5.93
CA ALA A 40 0.23 -10.95 -6.94
C ALA A 40 0.06 -12.48 -7.10
N PRO A 41 -0.14 -13.28 -6.03
CA PRO A 41 -0.41 -14.71 -6.17
C PRO A 41 -1.73 -15.05 -6.90
N GLU A 42 -2.65 -14.10 -6.98
CA GLU A 42 -3.95 -14.25 -7.67
C GLU A 42 -3.86 -13.91 -9.18
N GLY A 43 -2.71 -13.37 -9.62
CA GLY A 43 -2.39 -13.10 -11.02
C GLY A 43 -2.82 -11.73 -11.54
N GLU A 44 -2.46 -11.46 -12.80
CA GLU A 44 -2.57 -10.15 -13.46
C GLU A 44 -3.95 -9.52 -13.37
N ARG A 45 -5.02 -10.34 -13.49
CA ARG A 45 -6.39 -9.83 -13.45
C ARG A 45 -6.73 -9.21 -12.09
N SER A 46 -6.25 -9.80 -10.99
CA SER A 46 -6.48 -9.28 -9.64
C SER A 46 -5.69 -7.99 -9.42
N ILE A 47 -4.41 -7.95 -9.83
CA ILE A 47 -3.56 -6.75 -9.79
C ILE A 47 -4.19 -5.60 -10.58
N ALA A 48 -4.57 -5.85 -11.83
CA ALA A 48 -5.17 -4.83 -12.70
C ALA A 48 -6.47 -4.26 -12.12
N ARG A 49 -7.31 -5.11 -11.51
CA ARG A 49 -8.53 -4.67 -10.83
C ARG A 49 -8.21 -3.72 -9.67
N TRP A 50 -7.21 -4.01 -8.85
CA TRP A 50 -6.81 -3.12 -7.76
C TRP A 50 -6.29 -1.77 -8.25
N HIS A 51 -5.53 -1.76 -9.34
CA HIS A 51 -5.04 -0.52 -9.93
C HIS A 51 -6.16 0.31 -10.57
N GLU A 52 -7.17 -0.30 -11.18
CA GLU A 52 -8.32 0.47 -11.70
C GLU A 52 -9.16 1.06 -10.55
N LEU A 53 -9.46 0.28 -9.50
CA LEU A 53 -10.16 0.81 -8.33
C LEU A 53 -9.39 1.96 -7.68
N GLY A 54 -8.08 1.78 -7.51
CA GLY A 54 -7.21 2.81 -6.96
C GLY A 54 -7.14 4.06 -7.86
N LYS A 55 -7.19 3.90 -9.18
CA LYS A 55 -7.26 5.02 -10.13
C LYS A 55 -8.55 5.82 -9.95
N GLU A 56 -9.69 5.14 -9.84
CA GLU A 56 -10.98 5.78 -9.57
C GLU A 56 -10.96 6.54 -8.23
N ALA A 57 -10.34 5.97 -7.19
CA ALA A 57 -10.18 6.64 -5.90
C ALA A 57 -9.30 7.89 -5.98
N ALA A 58 -8.15 7.79 -6.63
CA ALA A 58 -7.25 8.92 -6.84
C ALA A 58 -7.94 10.05 -7.62
N GLN A 59 -8.72 9.72 -8.65
CA GLN A 59 -9.52 10.68 -9.41
C GLN A 59 -10.56 11.39 -8.54
N ARG A 60 -11.33 10.65 -7.71
CA ARG A 60 -12.31 11.25 -6.80
C ARG A 60 -11.67 12.20 -5.78
N LEU A 61 -10.43 11.93 -5.37
CA LEU A 61 -9.69 12.71 -4.38
C LEU A 61 -8.81 13.82 -4.99
N ASN A 62 -8.86 14.01 -6.32
CA ASN A 62 -7.97 14.91 -7.06
C ASN A 62 -6.49 14.68 -6.71
N ALA A 63 -6.07 13.41 -6.72
CA ALA A 63 -4.71 12.97 -6.45
C ALA A 63 -4.12 12.27 -7.68
N GLN A 64 -2.80 12.40 -7.85
CA GLN A 64 -2.03 11.65 -8.81
C GLN A 64 -1.86 10.21 -8.31
N GLN A 65 -2.39 9.25 -9.06
CA GLN A 65 -2.11 7.84 -8.81
C GLN A 65 -0.66 7.53 -9.18
N VAL A 66 0.04 6.82 -8.29
CA VAL A 66 1.33 6.21 -8.58
C VAL A 66 1.23 4.71 -8.27
N VAL A 67 1.30 3.89 -9.31
CA VAL A 67 1.27 2.44 -9.19
C VAL A 67 2.67 1.92 -8.96
N ILE A 68 2.83 1.12 -7.91
CA ILE A 68 4.07 0.41 -7.60
C ILE A 68 3.83 -1.09 -7.83
N ASP A 69 4.29 -1.58 -8.97
CA ASP A 69 4.11 -2.97 -9.38
C ASP A 69 5.25 -3.84 -8.82
N ILE A 70 5.06 -4.31 -7.59
CA ILE A 70 5.93 -5.27 -6.92
C ILE A 70 5.21 -6.63 -6.91
N ARG A 71 5.67 -7.58 -7.71
CA ARG A 71 5.08 -8.93 -7.84
C ARG A 71 5.89 -9.98 -7.12
N ASN A 72 7.16 -9.72 -6.86
CA ASN A 72 8.06 -10.58 -6.12
C ASN A 72 9.12 -9.74 -5.37
N ARG A 73 9.97 -10.43 -4.60
CA ARG A 73 10.99 -9.77 -3.78
C ARG A 73 12.08 -9.05 -4.58
N THR A 74 12.44 -9.56 -5.76
CA THR A 74 13.41 -8.90 -6.66
C THR A 74 12.88 -7.54 -7.12
N ASP A 75 11.58 -7.46 -7.45
CA ASP A 75 10.94 -6.18 -7.81
C ASP A 75 11.01 -5.18 -6.64
N ALA A 76 10.79 -5.68 -5.41
CA ALA A 76 10.83 -4.86 -4.20
C ALA A 76 12.24 -4.32 -3.86
N ASP A 77 13.31 -4.92 -4.40
CA ASP A 77 14.69 -4.47 -4.25
C ASP A 77 15.20 -3.67 -5.47
N ASN A 78 14.33 -3.32 -6.41
CA ASN A 78 14.70 -2.47 -7.54
C ASN A 78 14.80 -0.99 -7.11
N PRO A 79 15.96 -0.31 -7.29
CA PRO A 79 16.12 1.10 -6.90
C PRO A 79 15.12 2.05 -7.54
N LYS A 80 14.60 1.74 -8.74
CA LYS A 80 13.57 2.57 -9.41
C LYS A 80 12.25 2.65 -8.63
N ILE A 81 11.96 1.64 -7.82
CA ILE A 81 10.76 1.63 -6.95
C ILE A 81 10.91 2.67 -5.83
N VAL A 82 12.13 2.85 -5.30
CA VAL A 82 12.41 3.86 -4.26
C VAL A 82 12.14 5.27 -4.79
N GLU A 83 12.57 5.55 -6.01
CA GLU A 83 12.33 6.83 -6.68
C GLU A 83 10.84 7.09 -6.90
N ALA A 84 10.07 6.06 -7.28
CA ALA A 84 8.64 6.18 -7.53
C ALA A 84 7.82 6.37 -6.24
N ILE A 85 8.30 5.89 -5.08
CA ILE A 85 7.64 6.07 -3.78
C ILE A 85 7.95 7.46 -3.18
N ALA A 86 9.04 8.11 -3.60
CA ALA A 86 9.46 9.40 -3.08
C ALA A 86 8.39 10.49 -3.31
N GLY A 87 8.13 11.30 -2.28
CA GLY A 87 7.14 12.38 -2.37
C GLY A 87 5.69 11.90 -2.25
N ALA A 88 5.47 10.68 -1.76
CA ALA A 88 4.14 10.18 -1.45
C ALA A 88 3.42 11.08 -0.42
N GLY A 89 2.14 11.34 -0.64
CA GLY A 89 1.25 11.84 0.40
C GLY A 89 0.51 10.73 1.13
N LEU A 90 0.14 9.67 0.39
CA LEU A 90 -0.47 8.46 0.91
C LEU A 90 0.14 7.24 0.22
N ILE A 91 0.58 6.27 1.02
CA ILE A 91 1.00 4.94 0.59
C ILE A 91 -0.04 3.93 1.04
N TYR A 92 -0.56 3.11 0.14
CA TYR A 92 -1.65 2.20 0.45
C TYR A 92 -1.36 0.77 -0.01
N LEU A 93 -1.43 -0.16 0.94
CA LEU A 93 -1.27 -1.59 0.72
C LEU A 93 -2.65 -2.25 0.61
N SER A 94 -3.03 -2.73 -0.58
CA SER A 94 -4.33 -3.37 -0.78
C SER A 94 -4.40 -4.79 -0.21
N GLY A 95 -5.61 -5.36 -0.24
CA GLY A 95 -5.90 -6.72 0.18
C GLY A 95 -5.32 -7.81 -0.73
N GLY A 96 -5.43 -9.05 -0.27
CA GLY A 96 -4.87 -10.25 -0.92
C GLY A 96 -4.29 -11.22 0.11
N ASN A 97 -3.07 -11.71 -0.12
CA ASN A 97 -2.35 -12.60 0.78
C ASN A 97 -1.39 -11.84 1.74
N PRO A 98 -1.66 -11.80 3.07
CA PRO A 98 -0.84 -11.06 4.02
C PRO A 98 0.56 -11.66 4.22
N ASN A 99 0.67 -13.00 4.17
CA ASN A 99 1.96 -13.66 4.29
C ASN A 99 2.83 -13.31 3.08
N PHE A 100 2.28 -13.40 1.87
CA PHE A 100 3.01 -13.05 0.66
C PHE A 100 3.49 -11.59 0.67
N LEU A 101 2.60 -10.66 1.05
CA LEU A 101 2.92 -9.24 1.15
C LEU A 101 4.08 -8.99 2.13
N ALA A 102 3.98 -9.52 3.35
CA ALA A 102 4.99 -9.34 4.39
C ALA A 102 6.35 -9.95 3.97
N HIS A 103 6.36 -11.17 3.41
CA HIS A 103 7.61 -11.81 2.95
C HIS A 103 8.23 -11.10 1.75
N THR A 104 7.40 -10.51 0.88
CA THR A 104 7.89 -9.78 -0.30
C THR A 104 8.50 -8.43 0.07
N LEU A 105 7.92 -7.71 1.02
CA LEU A 105 8.38 -6.36 1.38
C LEU A 105 9.42 -6.33 2.50
N ARG A 106 9.35 -7.24 3.48
CA ARG A 106 10.22 -7.17 4.66
C ARG A 106 11.69 -7.08 4.27
N GLU A 107 12.41 -6.12 4.86
CA GLU A 107 13.86 -5.92 4.68
C GLU A 107 14.32 -5.52 3.25
N THR A 108 13.39 -5.19 2.34
CA THR A 108 13.72 -4.73 0.98
C THR A 108 13.89 -3.22 0.89
N LEU A 109 14.43 -2.74 -0.23
CA LEU A 109 14.52 -1.30 -0.54
C LEU A 109 13.15 -0.61 -0.56
N ALA A 110 12.13 -1.25 -1.14
CA ALA A 110 10.77 -0.72 -1.16
C ALA A 110 10.23 -0.48 0.26
N TRP A 111 10.38 -1.44 1.18
CA TRP A 111 9.92 -1.26 2.55
C TRP A 111 10.68 -0.17 3.31
N LYS A 112 12.00 -0.09 3.12
CA LYS A 112 12.81 1.00 3.68
C LYS A 112 12.30 2.36 3.20
N SER A 113 12.03 2.50 1.90
CA SER A 113 11.49 3.73 1.31
C SER A 113 10.10 4.08 1.85
N ILE A 114 9.18 3.11 1.95
CA ILE A 114 7.85 3.31 2.56
C ILE A 114 7.98 3.86 3.99
N LEU A 115 8.86 3.25 4.79
CA LEU A 115 9.08 3.65 6.18
C LEU A 115 9.71 5.05 6.28
N GLU A 116 10.63 5.39 5.38
CA GLU A 116 11.23 6.72 5.28
C GLU A 116 10.19 7.78 4.93
N GLN A 117 9.35 7.56 3.91
CA GLN A 117 8.29 8.49 3.54
C GLN A 117 7.29 8.69 4.68
N TRP A 118 6.88 7.61 5.35
CA TRP A 118 5.98 7.71 6.50
C TRP A 118 6.60 8.54 7.64
N ARG A 119 7.89 8.30 7.96
CA ARG A 119 8.62 9.10 8.95
C ARG A 119 8.77 10.57 8.54
N ALA A 120 8.82 10.85 7.24
CA ALA A 120 8.85 12.20 6.68
C ALA A 120 7.47 12.89 6.63
N GLY A 121 6.38 12.18 6.94
CA GLY A 121 5.04 12.76 7.08
C GLY A 121 3.97 12.20 6.14
N ALA A 122 4.33 11.34 5.18
CA ALA A 122 3.38 10.64 4.32
C ALA A 122 2.47 9.76 5.18
N SER A 123 1.18 9.69 4.83
CA SER A 123 0.27 8.73 5.45
C SER A 123 0.53 7.33 4.90
N ILE A 124 0.32 6.31 5.73
CA ILE A 124 0.34 4.91 5.32
C ILE A 124 -0.97 4.23 5.72
N ALA A 125 -1.54 3.45 4.81
CA ALA A 125 -2.73 2.66 5.07
C ALA A 125 -2.57 1.24 4.55
N GLY A 126 -3.21 0.31 5.22
CA GLY A 126 -3.31 -1.07 4.77
C GLY A 126 -4.73 -1.57 4.93
N CYS A 127 -5.22 -2.32 3.96
CA CYS A 127 -6.54 -2.95 4.03
C CYS A 127 -6.44 -4.48 4.05
N SER A 128 -7.17 -5.13 4.96
CA SER A 128 -7.16 -6.58 5.15
C SER A 128 -5.73 -7.13 5.24
N ALA A 129 -5.20 -7.71 4.16
CA ALA A 129 -3.83 -8.20 4.11
C ALA A 129 -2.78 -7.10 4.35
N GLY A 130 -3.01 -5.91 3.79
CA GLY A 130 -2.20 -4.73 4.03
C GLY A 130 -2.17 -4.32 5.49
N ALA A 131 -3.33 -4.32 6.16
CA ALA A 131 -3.41 -3.98 7.59
C ALA A 131 -2.61 -4.98 8.44
N MET A 132 -2.73 -6.27 8.14
CA MET A 132 -1.97 -7.32 8.84
C MET A 132 -0.46 -7.20 8.61
N ALA A 133 -0.02 -6.85 7.39
CA ALA A 133 1.40 -6.69 7.06
C ALA A 133 2.05 -5.46 7.72
N LEU A 134 1.26 -4.46 8.12
CA LEU A 134 1.74 -3.31 8.90
C LEU A 134 1.92 -3.63 10.40
N CYS A 135 1.40 -4.76 10.87
CA CYS A 135 1.55 -5.22 12.26
C CYS A 135 2.87 -5.98 12.47
N GLY A 136 3.26 -6.18 13.73
CA GLY A 136 4.49 -6.90 14.08
C GLY A 136 4.46 -8.41 13.79
N TYR A 137 3.29 -8.98 13.47
CA TYR A 137 3.09 -10.40 13.24
C TYR A 137 1.92 -10.67 12.30
N VAL A 138 2.12 -11.57 11.32
CA VAL A 138 1.08 -12.13 10.46
C VAL A 138 0.81 -13.57 10.91
N PRO A 139 -0.40 -13.89 11.42
CA PRO A 139 -0.75 -15.25 11.81
C PRO A 139 -0.65 -16.25 10.66
N ASN A 140 -0.04 -17.40 10.93
CA ASN A 140 -0.06 -18.54 10.02
C ASN A 140 -1.00 -19.62 10.56
N PHE A 141 -2.25 -19.61 10.08
CA PHE A 141 -3.25 -20.59 10.53
C PHE A 141 -2.98 -22.02 10.06
N ARG A 142 -2.15 -22.21 9.03
CA ARG A 142 -1.74 -23.55 8.56
C ARG A 142 -0.65 -24.16 9.46
N HIS A 143 0.14 -23.31 10.10
CA HIS A 143 1.22 -23.69 11.02
C HIS A 143 1.24 -22.73 12.21
N PRO A 144 0.27 -22.85 13.14
CA PRO A 144 0.18 -21.97 14.30
C PRO A 144 1.43 -22.13 15.18
N LYS A 145 1.96 -21.00 15.65
CA LYS A 145 3.07 -20.94 16.61
C LYS A 145 2.54 -20.77 18.02
#